data_AF-A0A939F889-F1
#
_entry.id   AF-A0A939F889-F1
#
_cell.length_a   1.000
_cell.length_b   1.000
_cell.length_c   1.000
_cell.angle_alpha   90.00
_cell.angle_beta   90.00
_cell.angle_gamma   90.00
#
_symmetry.space_group_name_H-M   'P 1'
#
loop_
_entity.id
_entity.type
_entity.pdbx_description
1 polymer ?
#
loop_
_entity_poly.entity_id
_entity_poly.type
_entity_poly.pdbx_seq_one_letter_code
_entity_poly.pdbx_strand_id
1 'polypeptide(L)'
;TPHFIKGITKEHFPTPFGSGPLINLLAGWALYGIAALLAIAAHISTHPMPALASAALGVLVIGVFHATIGAFGKGQAPKPGNDHRLNRQ
;
A
#
# COMPACT_ATOMS: atom_id res chain seq x y z
N THR A 1 2.95 -2.53 6.58
CA THR A 1 2.09 -2.77 5.40
C THR A 1 0.79 -2.00 5.54
N PRO A 2 0.71 -0.78 4.98
CA PRO A 2 -0.45 0.09 5.16
C PRO A 2 -1.76 -0.56 4.68
N HIS A 3 -1.70 -1.34 3.59
CA HIS A 3 -2.87 -2.04 3.05
C HIS A 3 -3.39 -3.14 3.99
N PHE A 4 -2.54 -4.07 4.40
CA PHE A 4 -2.92 -5.14 5.32
C PHE A 4 -3.47 -4.57 6.65
N ILE A 5 -2.78 -3.59 7.23
CA ILE A 5 -3.17 -2.95 8.49
C ILE A 5 -4.49 -2.18 8.32
N LYS A 6 -4.66 -1.38 7.24
CA LYS A 6 -5.91 -0.66 6.98
C LYS A 6 -7.08 -1.58 6.68
N GLY A 7 -6.85 -2.72 6.04
CA GLY A 7 -7.87 -3.72 5.84
C GLY A 7 -8.43 -4.26 7.16
N ILE A 8 -7.54 -4.53 8.12
CA ILE A 8 -7.92 -4.99 9.47
C ILE A 8 -8.57 -3.85 10.28
N THR A 9 -8.16 -2.59 10.09
CA THR A 9 -8.76 -1.43 10.77
C THR A 9 -10.03 -0.89 10.10
N LYS A 10 -10.56 -1.56 9.07
CA LYS A 10 -11.74 -1.12 8.27
C LYS A 10 -11.55 0.23 7.56
N GLU A 11 -10.32 0.63 7.32
CA GLU A 11 -9.99 1.88 6.64
C GLU A 11 -9.84 1.69 5.13
N HIS A 12 -10.30 2.70 4.39
CA HIS A 12 -10.13 2.72 2.94
C HIS A 12 -8.75 3.24 2.56
N PHE A 13 -8.13 2.55 1.61
CA PHE A 13 -6.84 2.93 1.03
C PHE A 13 -6.86 2.56 -0.44
N PRO A 14 -6.57 3.47 -1.37
CA PRO A 14 -6.66 3.14 -2.78
C PRO A 14 -5.58 2.12 -3.15
N THR A 15 -6.01 1.01 -3.76
CA THR A 15 -5.14 0.03 -4.42
C THR A 15 -5.59 -0.11 -5.88
N PRO A 16 -4.75 -0.66 -6.78
CA PRO A 16 -5.14 -0.89 -8.18
C PRO A 16 -6.42 -1.73 -8.34
N PHE A 17 -6.77 -2.52 -7.32
CA PHE A 17 -7.91 -3.44 -7.33
C PHE A 17 -9.14 -2.88 -6.60
N GLY A 18 -9.05 -1.68 -6.00
CA GLY A 18 -10.14 -1.04 -5.26
C GLY A 18 -9.66 -0.40 -3.95
N SER A 19 -10.55 0.30 -3.24
CA SER A 19 -10.21 1.02 -2.00
C SER A 19 -10.76 0.40 -0.72
N GLY A 20 -11.52 -0.69 -0.83
CA GLY A 20 -12.24 -1.31 0.29
C GLY A 20 -11.33 -2.06 1.26
N PRO A 21 -11.72 -2.18 2.55
CA PRO A 21 -10.90 -2.85 3.57
C PRO A 21 -10.57 -4.32 3.27
N LEU A 22 -11.53 -5.08 2.72
CA LEU A 22 -11.30 -6.47 2.33
C LEU A 22 -10.27 -6.58 1.19
N ILE A 23 -10.36 -5.67 0.22
CA ILE A 23 -9.42 -5.62 -0.92
C ILE A 23 -8.01 -5.29 -0.40
N ASN A 24 -7.90 -4.36 0.55
CA ASN A 24 -6.64 -4.00 1.19
C ASN A 24 -6.01 -5.16 1.98
N LEU A 25 -6.82 -5.94 2.68
CA LEU A 25 -6.38 -7.15 3.39
C LEU A 25 -5.83 -8.19 2.41
N LEU A 26 -6.61 -8.54 1.39
CA LEU A 26 -6.24 -9.56 0.40
C LEU A 26 -5.01 -9.15 -0.40
N ALA A 27 -4.94 -7.90 -0.86
CA ALA A 27 -3.79 -7.36 -1.57
C ALA A 27 -2.52 -7.39 -0.70
N GLY A 28 -2.63 -6.97 0.57
CA GLY A 28 -1.52 -7.01 1.51
C GLY A 28 -1.04 -8.44 1.82
N TRP A 29 -1.97 -9.37 2.01
CA TRP A 29 -1.65 -10.78 2.29
C TRP A 29 -1.03 -11.48 1.09
N ALA A 30 -1.56 -11.28 -0.12
CA ALA A 30 -1.01 -11.84 -1.35
C ALA A 30 0.43 -11.38 -1.59
N LEU A 31 0.73 -10.10 -1.34
CA LEU A 31 2.09 -9.56 -1.46
C LEU A 31 3.08 -10.20 -0.47
N TYR A 32 2.65 -10.52 0.76
CA TYR A 32 3.47 -11.30 1.68
C TYR A 32 3.74 -12.71 1.17
N GLY A 33 2.71 -13.38 0.62
CA GLY A 33 2.88 -14.69 0.00
C GLY A 33 3.89 -14.67 -1.14
N ILE A 34 3.79 -13.69 -2.05
CA ILE A 34 4.73 -13.51 -3.16
C ILE A 34 6.15 -13.25 -2.65
N ALA A 35 6.31 -12.39 -1.64
CA ALA A 35 7.62 -12.11 -1.04
C ALA A 35 8.26 -13.38 -0.45
N ALA A 36 7.48 -14.22 0.23
CA ALA A 36 7.96 -15.49 0.79
C ALA A 36 8.38 -16.48 -0.31
N LEU A 37 7.57 -16.60 -1.38
CA LEU A 37 7.91 -17.46 -2.52
C LEU A 37 9.19 -17.00 -3.22
N LEU A 38 9.35 -15.69 -3.42
CA LEU A 38 10.57 -15.10 -3.98
C LEU A 38 11.78 -15.36 -3.08
N ALA A 39 11.63 -15.26 -1.76
CA ALA A 39 12.70 -15.57 -0.81
C ALA A 39 13.14 -17.03 -0.86
N ILE A 40 12.19 -17.97 -0.99
CA ILE A 40 12.48 -19.39 -1.16
C ILE A 40 13.19 -19.63 -2.50
N ALA A 41 12.66 -19.06 -3.58
CA ALA A 41 13.20 -19.20 -4.93
C ALA A 41 14.61 -18.58 -5.07
N ALA A 42 14.89 -17.48 -4.35
CA ALA A 42 16.18 -16.82 -4.36
C ALA A 42 17.26 -17.55 -3.54
N HIS A 43 16.92 -18.65 -2.87
CA HIS A 43 17.84 -19.43 -2.03
C HIS A 43 18.65 -18.52 -1.08
N ILE A 44 17.95 -17.64 -0.35
CA ILE A 44 18.60 -16.62 0.50
C ILE A 44 19.61 -17.23 1.49
N SER A 45 19.39 -18.48 1.93
CA SER A 45 20.32 -19.21 2.79
C SER A 45 21.67 -19.52 2.15
N THR A 46 21.73 -19.68 0.82
CA THR A 46 22.99 -19.94 0.10
C THR A 46 23.68 -18.65 -0.35
N HIS A 47 22.94 -17.54 -0.49
CA HIS A 47 23.47 -16.25 -0.93
C HIS A 47 22.98 -15.08 -0.07
N PRO A 48 23.35 -15.01 1.21
CA PRO A 48 22.79 -14.04 2.15
C PRO A 48 23.14 -12.58 1.80
N MET A 49 24.38 -12.32 1.38
CA MET A 49 24.83 -10.96 1.05
C MET A 49 24.21 -10.42 -0.27
N PRO A 50 24.19 -11.18 -1.39
CA PRO A 50 23.46 -10.77 -2.59
C PRO A 50 21.96 -10.61 -2.37
N ALA A 51 21.35 -11.48 -1.56
CA ALA A 51 19.94 -11.37 -1.19
C ALA A 51 19.64 -10.09 -0.41
N LEU A 52 20.50 -9.76 0.58
CA LEU A 52 20.37 -8.53 1.36
C LEU A 52 20.52 -7.28 0.48
N ALA A 53 21.54 -7.25 -0.39
CA ALA A 53 21.75 -6.15 -1.31
C ALA A 53 20.55 -5.94 -2.25
N SER A 54 20.01 -7.03 -2.81
CA SER A 54 18.84 -6.99 -3.70
C SER A 54 17.58 -6.53 -2.96
N ALA A 55 17.36 -7.01 -1.73
CA ALA A 55 16.25 -6.57 -0.90
C ALA A 55 16.36 -5.09 -0.55
N ALA A 56 17.56 -4.62 -0.16
CA ALA A 56 17.82 -3.22 0.15
C ALA A 56 17.58 -2.31 -1.07
N LEU A 57 18.03 -2.73 -2.25
CA LEU A 57 17.76 -2.03 -3.51
C LEU A 57 16.27 -1.95 -3.81
N GLY A 58 15.53 -3.06 -3.66
CA GLY A 58 14.09 -3.08 -3.85
C GLY A 58 13.35 -2.13 -2.90
N VAL A 59 13.72 -2.13 -1.62
CA VAL A 59 13.18 -1.20 -0.61
C VAL A 59 13.49 0.26 -0.95
N LEU A 60 14.71 0.53 -1.41
CA LEU A 60 15.12 1.88 -1.82
C LEU A 60 14.30 2.37 -3.03
N VAL A 61 14.16 1.54 -4.07
CA VAL A 61 13.38 1.88 -5.28
C VAL A 61 11.92 2.18 -4.93
N ILE A 62 11.27 1.31 -4.14
CA ILE A 62 9.87 1.54 -3.76
C ILE A 62 9.73 2.76 -2.83
N GLY A 63 10.72 3.01 -1.97
CA GLY A 63 10.77 4.19 -1.11
C GLY A 63 10.87 5.49 -1.92
N VAL A 64 11.76 5.53 -2.92
CA VAL A 64 11.90 6.67 -3.85
C VAL A 64 10.61 6.90 -4.64
N PHE A 65 9.99 5.84 -5.14
CA PHE A 65 8.69 5.94 -5.83
C PHE A 65 7.62 6.59 -4.93
N HIS A 66 7.51 6.16 -3.67
CA HIS A 66 6.56 6.73 -2.71
C HIS A 66 6.87 8.19 -2.35
N ALA A 67 8.15 8.53 -2.23
CA ALA A 67 8.58 9.89 -1.89
C ALA A 67 8.36 10.90 -3.02
N THR A 68 8.37 10.46 -4.28
CA THR A 68 8.32 11.34 -5.47
C THR A 68 6.93 11.44 -6.09
N ILE A 69 6.30 10.31 -6.40
CA ILE A 69 5.00 10.28 -7.11
C ILE A 69 3.84 10.35 -6.10
N GLY A 70 4.07 9.85 -4.89
CA GLY A 70 3.10 9.75 -3.80
C GLY A 70 2.36 8.42 -3.84
N ALA A 71 2.16 7.83 -2.66
CA ALA A 71 1.27 6.70 -2.50
C ALA A 71 -0.15 7.07 -2.98
N PHE A 72 -0.83 6.15 -3.65
CA PHE A 72 -2.24 6.34 -4.01
C PHE A 72 -3.00 6.79 -2.75
N GLY A 73 -3.54 8.02 -2.76
CA GLY A 73 -4.14 8.61 -1.55
C GLY A 73 -4.08 10.14 -1.43
N LYS A 74 -3.65 10.87 -2.46
CA LYS A 74 -3.78 12.34 -2.47
C LYS A 74 -5.26 12.74 -2.55
N GLY A 75 -5.84 13.00 -1.38
CA GLY A 75 -7.01 13.85 -1.15
C GLY A 75 -8.37 13.26 -1.45
N GLN A 76 -9.06 12.72 -0.43
CA GLN A 76 -10.50 12.98 -0.36
C GLN A 76 -10.63 14.49 -0.09
N ALA A 77 -10.82 15.28 -1.14
CA ALA A 77 -11.26 16.66 -0.95
C ALA A 77 -12.56 16.64 -0.11
N PRO A 78 -12.73 17.53 0.87
CA PRO A 78 -13.98 17.65 1.59
C PRO A 78 -15.11 17.77 0.57
N LYS A 79 -16.13 16.91 0.65
CA LYS A 79 -17.38 17.15 -0.09
C LYS A 79 -17.84 18.56 0.30
N PRO A 80 -18.02 19.50 -0.64
CA PRO A 80 -18.65 20.77 -0.32
C PRO A 80 -19.98 20.44 0.33
N GLY A 81 -20.08 20.81 1.60
CA GLY A 81 -21.30 20.69 2.37
C GLY A 81 -22.42 21.42 1.64
N ASN A 82 -23.58 20.81 1.71
CA ASN A 82 -24.85 21.25 1.18
C ASN A 82 -25.25 22.63 1.77
N ASP A 83 -24.68 23.72 1.25
CA ASP A 83 -24.92 25.12 1.68
C ASP A 83 -26.26 25.69 1.21
N HIS A 84 -27.27 24.84 0.97
CA HIS A 84 -28.61 25.28 0.59
C HIS A 84 -29.51 25.68 1.78
N ARG A 85 -28.95 25.89 2.98
CA ARG A 85 -29.71 26.25 4.20
C ARG A 85 -29.48 27.66 4.75
N LEU A 86 -28.66 28.50 4.11
CA LEU A 86 -28.36 29.84 4.64
C LEU A 86 -29.08 31.01 3.94
N ASN A 87 -29.96 30.75 2.96
CA ASN A 87 -30.68 31.82 2.24
C ASN A 87 -32.21 31.77 2.42
N ARG A 88 -32.67 31.37 3.61
CA ARG A 88 -34.10 31.33 3.98
C ARG A 88 -34.33 31.99 5.35
N GLN A 89 -33.97 33.25 5.45
CA GLN A 89 -34.42 34.20 6.48
C GLN A 89 -34.58 35.56 5.82
#